data_AF-A0A1X3GDT2-F1
#
_entry.id   AF-A0A1X3GDT2-F1
#
_cell.length_a   1.000
_cell.length_b   1.000
_cell.length_c   1.000
_cell.angle_alpha   90.00
_cell.angle_beta   90.00
_cell.angle_gamma   90.00
#
_symmetry.space_group_name_H-M   'P 1'
#
loop_
_entity.id
_entity.type
_entity.pdbx_description
1 polymer ?
#
loop_
_entity_poly.entity_id
_entity_poly.type
_entity_poly.pdbx_seq_one_letter_code
_entity_poly.pdbx_strand_id
1 'polypeptide(L)'
;MENVFIESPAHRAQLFSALDRVTNLATESHQDAATALPEVAAPSIAPDAVVPLTEPASALSNAFAFVAALALAGVAAFFSIMGMVEVFPGAPTAVMVLAGSMEVSKLIIAGWLAANWSVARWELRMVLVALLTGLALINAAGVFGKLVEAHVAAAAFARTGVSERMEVVDARLTSQSATLADFDRRISQIDAAVDESTRRGQVGRAMALADQQRKTRDSLVASRQAAAATLIETKAQRAALAAERDRVEATAGPVQYLATAAGTNSETVVRWLILLMVLCCDPAAIALTIAVAGARSRNVVGQR
;
A
#
# COMPACT_ATOMS: atom_id res chain seq x y z
N MET A 1 -11.69 10.70 78.00
CA MET A 1 -12.44 10.13 79.15
C MET A 1 -13.31 9.04 78.57
N GLU A 2 -12.78 7.86 78.31
CA GLU A 2 -12.37 6.82 79.27
C GLU A 2 -13.55 6.24 80.07
N ASN A 3 -13.63 4.91 80.01
CA ASN A 3 -14.40 3.95 80.77
C ASN A 3 -15.84 3.65 80.31
N VAL A 4 -16.08 2.45 79.76
CA VAL A 4 -16.16 1.11 80.40
C VAL A 4 -17.51 0.93 81.11
N PHE A 5 -18.35 0.10 80.50
CA PHE A 5 -19.49 -0.56 81.15
C PHE A 5 -19.55 -1.99 80.58
N ILE A 6 -18.78 -2.91 81.16
CA ILE A 6 -19.26 -3.98 82.04
C ILE A 6 -20.47 -4.72 81.44
N GLU A 7 -20.16 -5.72 80.59
CA GLU A 7 -21.11 -6.78 80.25
C GLU A 7 -21.34 -7.68 81.48
N SER A 8 -22.61 -7.85 81.84
CA SER A 8 -23.05 -8.73 82.92
C SER A 8 -22.80 -10.22 82.60
N PRO A 9 -22.33 -11.04 83.55
CA PRO A 9 -22.06 -12.47 83.34
C PRO A 9 -23.31 -13.28 82.93
N ALA A 10 -24.52 -12.75 83.13
CA ALA A 10 -25.77 -13.38 82.71
C ALA A 10 -25.97 -13.37 81.18
N HIS A 11 -25.41 -12.39 80.46
CA HIS A 11 -25.59 -12.27 79.01
C HIS A 11 -24.69 -13.24 78.22
N ARG A 12 -23.51 -13.53 78.79
CA ARG A 12 -22.54 -14.49 78.22
C ARG A 12 -23.05 -15.94 78.27
N ALA A 13 -23.76 -16.32 79.33
CA ALA A 13 -24.33 -17.66 79.47
C ALA A 13 -25.47 -17.94 78.47
N GLN A 14 -26.27 -16.93 78.13
CA GLN A 14 -27.36 -17.08 77.15
C GLN A 14 -26.83 -17.27 75.72
N LEU A 15 -25.77 -16.55 75.34
CA LEU A 15 -25.10 -16.68 74.04
C LEU A 15 -24.48 -18.07 73.81
N PHE A 16 -23.83 -18.66 74.83
CA PHE A 16 -23.29 -20.02 74.73
C PHE A 16 -24.40 -21.08 74.60
N SER A 17 -25.53 -20.93 75.31
CA SER A 17 -26.68 -21.86 75.19
C SER A 17 -27.41 -21.79 73.85
N ALA A 18 -27.27 -20.67 73.13
CA ALA A 18 -27.85 -20.48 71.79
C ALA A 18 -26.95 -21.10 70.72
N LEU A 19 -25.63 -21.00 70.87
CA LEU A 19 -24.65 -21.64 69.98
C LEU A 19 -24.73 -23.18 70.04
N ASP A 20 -24.82 -23.79 71.22
CA ASP A 20 -24.97 -25.26 71.36
C ASP A 20 -26.27 -25.79 70.71
N ARG A 21 -27.35 -25.01 70.76
CA ARG A 21 -28.63 -25.38 70.13
C ARG A 21 -28.56 -25.38 68.61
N VAL A 22 -27.81 -24.45 68.02
CA VAL A 22 -27.62 -24.36 66.56
C VAL A 22 -26.71 -25.48 66.06
N THR A 23 -25.67 -25.85 66.83
CA THR A 23 -24.76 -26.95 66.47
C THR A 23 -25.44 -28.32 66.54
N ASN A 24 -26.32 -28.56 67.53
CA ASN A 24 -27.04 -29.83 67.63
C ASN A 24 -28.11 -30.02 66.53
N LEU A 25 -28.80 -28.95 66.10
CA LEU A 25 -29.77 -29.02 65.00
C LEU A 25 -29.14 -29.32 63.63
N ALA A 26 -27.88 -28.95 63.40
CA ALA A 26 -27.15 -29.25 62.17
C ALA A 26 -26.63 -30.70 62.13
N THR A 27 -26.58 -31.40 63.27
CA THR A 27 -26.05 -32.76 63.36
C THR A 27 -27.16 -33.82 63.27
N GLU A 28 -28.38 -33.49 63.69
CA GLU A 28 -29.55 -34.40 63.61
C GLU A 28 -30.16 -34.50 62.20
N SER A 29 -30.05 -33.48 61.34
CA SER A 29 -30.60 -33.56 59.96
C SER A 29 -29.82 -34.51 59.04
N HIS A 30 -28.66 -35.00 59.47
CA HIS A 30 -27.81 -35.89 58.68
C HIS A 30 -28.05 -37.39 58.97
N GLN A 31 -28.88 -37.75 59.95
CA GLN A 31 -29.01 -39.14 60.42
C GLN A 31 -30.35 -39.84 60.06
N ASP A 32 -31.43 -39.10 59.77
CA ASP A 32 -32.79 -39.68 59.68
C ASP A 32 -33.33 -39.93 58.25
N ALA A 33 -32.49 -39.86 57.21
CA ALA A 33 -32.89 -40.18 55.84
C ALA A 33 -32.31 -41.51 55.31
N ALA A 34 -31.93 -42.42 56.22
CA ALA A 34 -31.63 -43.80 55.89
C ALA A 34 -32.85 -44.70 56.18
N THR A 35 -33.30 -45.41 55.14
CA THR A 35 -34.13 -46.63 55.16
C THR A 35 -35.65 -46.50 54.92
N ALA A 36 -36.09 -46.56 53.65
CA ALA A 36 -37.17 -47.45 53.14
C ALA A 36 -37.31 -47.34 51.59
N LEU A 37 -37.34 -48.49 50.91
CA LEU A 37 -37.25 -48.73 49.44
C LEU A 37 -38.56 -48.39 48.66
N PRO A 38 -38.52 -48.17 47.32
CA PRO A 38 -38.48 -49.27 46.35
C PRO A 38 -37.43 -49.12 45.23
N GLU A 39 -36.86 -50.26 44.83
CA GLU A 39 -35.91 -50.43 43.74
C GLU A 39 -36.59 -50.20 42.38
N VAL A 40 -36.43 -48.99 41.82
CA VAL A 40 -36.71 -48.70 40.41
C VAL A 40 -35.37 -48.73 39.68
N ALA A 41 -35.22 -49.68 38.76
CA ALA A 41 -34.04 -49.82 37.92
C ALA A 41 -33.75 -48.51 37.17
N ALA A 42 -32.73 -47.77 37.63
CA ALA A 42 -32.18 -46.65 36.90
C ALA A 42 -31.37 -47.20 35.71
N PRO A 43 -31.51 -46.63 34.49
CA PRO A 43 -30.72 -47.07 33.35
C PRO A 43 -29.24 -46.90 33.67
N SER A 44 -28.44 -47.94 33.41
CA SER A 44 -26.99 -47.87 33.43
C SER A 44 -26.53 -46.72 32.54
N ILE A 45 -26.19 -45.58 33.15
CA ILE A 45 -25.44 -44.52 32.47
C ILE A 45 -24.03 -45.09 32.29
N ALA A 46 -23.82 -45.72 31.13
CA ALA A 46 -22.49 -45.88 30.58
C ALA A 46 -21.79 -44.52 30.67
N PRO A 47 -20.48 -44.43 30.98
CA PRO A 47 -19.81 -43.16 30.91
C PRO A 47 -20.03 -42.63 29.50
N ASP A 48 -20.78 -41.52 29.38
CA ASP A 48 -20.93 -40.81 28.12
C ASP A 48 -19.50 -40.63 27.63
N ALA A 49 -19.18 -41.33 26.54
CA ALA A 49 -18.01 -41.02 25.77
C ALA A 49 -18.16 -39.54 25.43
N VAL A 50 -17.39 -38.69 26.11
CA VAL A 50 -17.18 -37.32 25.69
C VAL A 50 -16.51 -37.43 24.33
N VAL A 51 -17.33 -37.55 23.29
CA VAL A 51 -16.89 -37.41 21.91
C VAL A 51 -16.27 -36.02 21.90
N PRO A 52 -14.96 -35.88 21.62
CA PRO A 52 -14.39 -34.57 21.44
C PRO A 52 -15.15 -33.98 20.26
N LEU A 53 -15.90 -32.90 20.48
CA LEU A 53 -16.30 -32.03 19.40
C LEU A 53 -14.99 -31.52 18.80
N THR A 54 -14.50 -32.25 17.81
CA THR A 54 -13.32 -31.92 17.04
C THR A 54 -13.76 -30.76 16.17
N GLU A 55 -13.74 -29.55 16.73
CA GLU A 55 -14.25 -28.31 16.13
C GLU A 55 -13.65 -28.12 14.72
N PRO A 56 -14.40 -28.43 13.64
CA PRO A 56 -13.88 -28.34 12.28
C PRO A 56 -13.59 -26.87 11.90
N ALA A 57 -14.24 -25.93 12.59
CA ALA A 57 -14.04 -24.49 12.44
C ALA A 57 -12.60 -24.05 12.73
N SER A 58 -11.92 -24.65 13.71
CA SER A 58 -10.53 -24.32 14.06
C SER A 58 -9.53 -24.84 13.02
N ALA A 59 -9.78 -26.02 12.47
CA ALA A 59 -8.96 -26.62 11.42
C ALA A 59 -9.09 -25.85 10.09
N LEU A 60 -10.33 -25.47 9.73
CA LEU A 60 -10.60 -24.62 8.56
C LEU A 60 -9.92 -23.26 8.67
N SER A 61 -10.06 -22.57 9.81
CA SER A 61 -9.42 -21.26 10.03
C SER A 61 -7.88 -21.34 9.91
N ASN A 62 -7.27 -22.37 10.50
CA ASN A 62 -5.82 -22.59 10.40
C ASN A 62 -5.38 -22.91 8.97
N ALA A 63 -6.18 -23.67 8.21
CA ALA A 63 -5.91 -23.95 6.80
C ALA A 63 -5.97 -22.66 5.96
N PHE A 64 -6.99 -21.82 6.16
CA PHE A 64 -7.09 -20.52 5.49
C PHE A 64 -5.91 -19.60 5.83
N ALA A 65 -5.54 -19.49 7.11
CA ALA A 65 -4.38 -18.70 7.53
C ALA A 65 -3.07 -19.21 6.92
N PHE A 66 -2.90 -20.53 6.80
CA PHE A 66 -1.72 -21.12 6.17
C PHE A 66 -1.65 -20.84 4.67
N VAL A 67 -2.77 -21.00 3.96
CA VAL A 67 -2.85 -20.67 2.52
C VAL A 67 -2.61 -19.18 2.30
N ALA A 68 -3.17 -18.31 3.14
CA ALA A 68 -2.93 -16.87 3.07
C ALA A 68 -1.46 -16.51 3.34
N ALA A 69 -0.82 -17.15 4.33
CA ALA A 69 0.59 -16.97 4.61
C ALA A 69 1.47 -17.38 3.41
N LEU A 70 1.19 -18.54 2.82
CA LEU A 70 1.93 -19.06 1.69
C LEU A 70 1.72 -18.22 0.43
N ALA A 71 0.50 -17.74 0.19
CA ALA A 71 0.20 -16.86 -0.93
C ALA A 71 0.90 -15.52 -0.79
N LEU A 72 0.80 -14.88 0.40
CA LEU A 72 1.45 -13.60 0.67
C LEU A 72 2.98 -13.73 0.57
N ALA A 73 3.57 -14.75 1.18
CA ALA A 73 4.99 -15.03 1.10
C ALA A 73 5.44 -15.35 -0.34
N GLY A 74 4.66 -16.14 -1.08
CA GLY A 74 4.97 -16.52 -2.46
C GLY A 74 4.96 -15.33 -3.42
N VAL A 75 3.96 -14.45 -3.31
CA VAL A 75 3.89 -13.22 -4.12
C VAL A 75 5.05 -12.28 -3.74
N ALA A 76 5.31 -12.07 -2.45
CA ALA A 76 6.43 -11.25 -1.99
C ALA A 76 7.78 -11.82 -2.47
N ALA A 77 7.99 -13.12 -2.34
CA ALA A 77 9.19 -13.82 -2.82
C ALA A 77 9.39 -13.63 -4.33
N PHE A 78 8.33 -13.78 -5.13
CA PHE A 78 8.41 -13.58 -6.58
C PHE A 78 8.89 -12.16 -6.93
N PHE A 79 8.27 -11.12 -6.37
CA PHE A 79 8.67 -9.74 -6.63
C PHE A 79 10.07 -9.42 -6.11
N SER A 80 10.44 -9.98 -4.96
CA SER A 80 11.77 -9.82 -4.37
C SER A 80 12.88 -10.44 -5.19
N ILE A 81 12.69 -11.69 -5.62
CA ILE A 81 13.65 -12.41 -6.47
C ILE A 81 13.86 -11.63 -7.76
N MET A 82 12.77 -11.18 -8.40
CA MET A 82 12.86 -10.38 -9.61
C MET A 82 13.57 -9.05 -9.39
N GLY A 83 13.39 -8.41 -8.23
CA GLY A 83 14.09 -7.16 -7.89
C GLY A 83 15.58 -7.35 -7.65
N MET A 84 15.96 -8.40 -6.93
CA MET A 84 17.38 -8.70 -6.72
C MET A 84 18.10 -9.10 -8.01
N VAL A 85 17.42 -9.76 -8.95
CA VAL A 85 17.97 -10.09 -10.27
C VAL A 85 18.40 -8.84 -11.04
N GLU A 86 17.68 -7.73 -10.90
CA GLU A 86 18.03 -6.47 -11.54
C GLU A 86 19.17 -5.73 -10.87
N VAL A 87 19.30 -5.86 -9.55
CA VAL A 87 20.44 -5.30 -8.82
C VAL A 87 21.74 -5.98 -9.22
N PHE A 88 21.70 -7.27 -9.59
CA PHE A 88 22.87 -8.08 -9.92
C PHE A 88 22.75 -8.76 -11.31
N PRO A 89 22.86 -7.99 -12.41
CA PRO A 89 22.66 -8.51 -13.76
C PRO A 89 23.74 -9.51 -14.21
N GLY A 90 24.88 -9.57 -13.52
CA GLY A 90 26.00 -10.44 -13.88
C GLY A 90 25.79 -11.94 -13.63
N ALA A 91 24.83 -12.34 -12.79
CA ALA A 91 24.57 -13.74 -12.46
C ALA A 91 23.11 -14.00 -12.02
N PRO A 92 22.12 -13.78 -12.91
CA PRO A 92 20.70 -13.79 -12.54
C PRO A 92 20.21 -15.14 -12.01
N THR A 93 20.70 -16.24 -12.58
CA THR A 93 20.32 -17.61 -12.15
C THR A 93 20.80 -17.94 -10.74
N ALA A 94 22.03 -17.55 -10.40
CA ALA A 94 22.59 -17.77 -9.07
C ALA A 94 21.81 -16.97 -8.01
N VAL A 95 21.47 -15.72 -8.31
CA VAL A 95 20.66 -14.86 -7.44
C VAL A 95 19.26 -15.44 -7.22
N MET A 96 18.60 -15.94 -8.27
CA MET A 96 17.30 -16.58 -8.16
C MET A 96 17.32 -17.81 -7.24
N VAL A 97 18.32 -18.68 -7.39
CA VAL A 97 18.46 -19.89 -6.56
C VAL A 97 18.73 -19.52 -5.09
N LEU A 98 19.65 -18.57 -4.86
CA LEU A 98 19.96 -18.10 -3.51
C LEU A 98 18.72 -17.49 -2.84
N ALA A 99 18.06 -16.54 -3.50
CA ALA A 99 16.89 -15.85 -2.97
C ALA A 99 15.72 -16.82 -2.73
N GLY A 100 15.48 -17.76 -3.64
CA GLY A 100 14.48 -18.82 -3.44
C GLY A 100 14.78 -19.69 -2.20
N SER A 101 16.04 -20.08 -2.00
CA SER A 101 16.43 -20.87 -0.83
C SER A 101 16.26 -20.11 0.50
N MET A 102 16.52 -18.80 0.50
CA MET A 102 16.33 -17.93 1.66
C MET A 102 14.85 -17.82 2.04
N GLU A 103 13.97 -17.67 1.05
CA GLU A 103 12.53 -17.57 1.27
C GLU A 103 11.92 -18.85 1.87
N VAL A 104 12.32 -20.02 1.37
CA VAL A 104 11.90 -21.31 1.96
C VAL A 104 12.42 -21.45 3.40
N SER A 105 13.68 -21.07 3.63
CA SER A 105 14.30 -21.16 4.95
C SER A 105 13.60 -20.26 5.98
N LYS A 106 13.16 -19.06 5.57
CA LYS A 106 12.41 -18.12 6.43
C LYS A 106 11.14 -18.75 7.01
N LEU A 107 10.34 -19.42 6.18
CA LEU A 107 9.10 -20.05 6.62
C LEU A 107 9.34 -21.26 7.53
N ILE A 108 10.36 -22.06 7.23
CA ILE A 108 10.76 -23.20 8.07
C ILE A 108 11.21 -22.72 9.44
N ILE A 109 12.07 -21.70 9.50
CA ILE A 109 12.55 -21.11 10.75
C ILE A 109 11.39 -20.51 11.55
N ALA A 110 10.49 -19.76 10.91
CA ALA A 110 9.33 -19.16 11.58
C ALA A 110 8.38 -20.23 12.17
N GLY A 111 8.08 -21.29 11.39
CA GLY A 111 7.24 -22.39 11.85
C GLY A 111 7.87 -23.18 13.00
N TRP A 112 9.18 -23.46 12.91
CA TRP A 112 9.91 -24.15 13.98
C TRP A 112 9.97 -23.30 15.26
N LEU A 113 10.32 -22.02 15.14
CA LEU A 113 10.42 -21.10 16.27
C LEU A 113 9.08 -20.95 17.00
N ALA A 114 7.97 -20.96 16.26
CA ALA A 114 6.63 -20.92 16.84
C ALA A 114 6.27 -22.22 17.59
N ALA A 115 6.56 -23.38 17.00
CA ALA A 115 6.24 -24.67 17.61
C ALA A 115 7.08 -24.95 18.87
N ASN A 116 8.35 -24.52 18.87
CA ASN A 116 9.33 -24.79 19.93
C ASN A 116 9.61 -23.57 20.83
N TRP A 117 8.73 -22.57 20.84
CA TRP A 117 8.96 -21.30 21.57
C TRP A 117 9.29 -21.50 23.05
N SER A 118 8.58 -22.39 23.76
CA SER A 118 8.81 -22.66 25.19
C SER A 118 10.08 -23.47 25.45
N VAL A 119 10.49 -24.33 24.51
CA VAL A 119 11.62 -25.27 24.65
C VAL A 119 12.94 -24.62 24.21
N ALA A 120 12.88 -23.69 23.26
CA ALA A 120 14.07 -23.02 22.73
C ALA A 120 14.77 -22.18 23.80
N ARG A 121 16.10 -22.26 23.89
CA ARG A 121 16.92 -21.39 24.75
C ARG A 121 16.86 -19.94 24.28
N TRP A 122 16.99 -18.98 25.20
CA TRP A 122 16.92 -17.54 24.90
C TRP A 122 17.92 -17.09 23.82
N GLU A 123 19.15 -17.60 23.86
CA GLU A 123 20.19 -17.33 22.85
C GLU A 123 19.73 -17.71 21.43
N LEU A 124 19.15 -18.91 21.27
CA LEU A 124 18.67 -19.39 19.98
C LEU A 124 17.47 -18.56 19.50
N ARG A 125 16.56 -18.16 20.40
CA ARG A 125 15.41 -17.31 20.04
C ARG A 125 15.89 -15.97 19.45
N MET A 126 16.83 -15.30 20.12
CA MET A 126 17.35 -14.02 19.65
C MET A 126 18.04 -14.15 18.29
N VAL A 127 18.83 -15.21 18.08
CA VAL A 127 19.49 -15.48 16.80
C VAL A 127 18.47 -15.72 15.69
N LEU A 128 17.45 -16.57 15.91
CA LEU A 128 16.44 -16.86 14.89
C LEU A 128 15.57 -15.63 14.59
N VAL A 129 15.20 -14.83 15.59
CA VAL A 129 14.46 -13.57 15.39
C VAL A 129 15.31 -12.58 14.60
N ALA A 130 16.60 -12.44 14.92
CA ALA A 130 17.49 -11.56 14.18
C ALA A 130 17.65 -12.00 12.72
N LEU A 131 17.84 -13.30 12.47
CA LEU A 131 17.92 -13.85 11.11
C LEU A 131 16.61 -13.65 10.34
N LEU A 132 15.46 -13.94 10.94
CA LEU A 132 14.15 -13.71 10.31
C LEU A 132 13.95 -12.23 9.97
N THR A 133 14.34 -11.33 10.86
CA THR A 133 14.25 -9.89 10.64
C THR A 133 15.16 -9.46 9.49
N GLY A 134 16.41 -9.95 9.46
CA GLY A 134 17.35 -9.66 8.37
C GLY A 134 16.86 -10.19 7.02
N LEU A 135 16.37 -11.42 6.97
CA LEU A 135 15.79 -12.01 5.75
C LEU A 135 14.56 -11.22 5.28
N ALA A 136 13.69 -10.81 6.20
CA ALA A 136 12.53 -9.98 5.88
C ALA A 136 12.93 -8.61 5.31
N LEU A 137 14.00 -7.98 5.83
CA LEU A 137 14.51 -6.72 5.31
C LEU A 137 15.12 -6.86 3.91
N ILE A 138 15.86 -7.94 3.65
CA ILE A 138 16.41 -8.22 2.31
C ILE A 138 15.26 -8.47 1.32
N ASN A 139 14.26 -9.25 1.71
CA ASN A 139 13.07 -9.49 0.88
C ASN A 139 12.34 -8.18 0.58
N ALA A 140 12.18 -7.33 1.60
CA ALA A 140 11.59 -6.02 1.45
C ALA A 140 12.36 -5.13 0.49
N ALA A 141 13.71 -5.14 0.53
CA ALA A 141 14.53 -4.40 -0.42
C ALA A 141 14.32 -4.87 -1.86
N GLY A 142 14.21 -6.19 -2.08
CA GLY A 142 13.91 -6.76 -3.40
C GLY A 142 12.55 -6.33 -3.93
N VAL A 143 11.48 -6.48 -3.15
CA VAL A 143 10.12 -6.06 -3.55
C VAL A 143 10.07 -4.56 -3.79
N PHE A 144 10.69 -3.77 -2.90
CA PHE A 144 10.79 -2.33 -3.03
C PHE A 144 11.44 -1.92 -4.36
N GLY A 145 12.56 -2.55 -4.74
CA GLY A 145 13.23 -2.31 -6.01
C GLY A 145 12.28 -2.44 -7.20
N LYS A 146 11.52 -3.54 -7.27
CA LYS A 146 10.54 -3.77 -8.34
C LYS A 146 9.36 -2.83 -8.36
N LEU A 147 8.80 -2.54 -7.19
CA LEU A 147 7.65 -1.64 -7.12
C LEU A 147 8.04 -0.21 -7.47
N VAL A 148 9.23 0.23 -7.06
CA VAL A 148 9.77 1.54 -7.44
C VAL A 148 10.07 1.59 -8.93
N GLU A 149 10.71 0.56 -9.49
CA GLU A 149 10.94 0.48 -10.93
C GLU A 149 9.62 0.57 -11.71
N ALA A 150 8.63 -0.25 -11.38
CA ALA A 150 7.33 -0.25 -12.05
C ALA A 150 6.62 1.11 -11.95
N HIS A 151 6.67 1.76 -10.79
CA HIS A 151 6.08 3.08 -10.60
C HIS A 151 6.82 4.18 -11.37
N VAL A 152 8.15 4.22 -11.27
CA VAL A 152 8.99 5.22 -11.94
C VAL A 152 8.93 5.03 -13.46
N ALA A 153 8.97 3.79 -13.95
CA ALA A 153 8.83 3.48 -15.37
C ALA A 153 7.47 3.97 -15.89
N ALA A 154 6.36 3.61 -15.23
CA ALA A 154 5.03 4.05 -15.66
C ALA A 154 4.90 5.58 -15.64
N ALA A 155 5.39 6.24 -14.59
CA ALA A 155 5.38 7.71 -14.49
C ALA A 155 6.28 8.38 -15.53
N ALA A 156 7.44 7.79 -15.81
CA ALA A 156 8.36 8.27 -16.84
C ALA A 156 7.72 8.14 -18.23
N PHE A 157 7.22 6.95 -18.61
CA PHE A 157 6.57 6.73 -19.91
C PHE A 157 5.42 7.71 -20.16
N ALA A 158 4.55 7.95 -19.16
CA ALA A 158 3.45 8.90 -19.27
C ALA A 158 3.95 10.33 -19.53
N ARG A 159 4.99 10.77 -18.83
CA ARG A 159 5.59 12.11 -19.01
C ARG A 159 6.31 12.25 -20.34
N THR A 160 7.10 11.26 -20.74
CA THR A 160 7.88 11.30 -21.98
C THR A 160 6.96 11.39 -23.20
N GLY A 161 5.87 10.62 -23.22
CA GLY A 161 4.92 10.65 -24.34
C GLY A 161 4.22 12.00 -24.54
N VAL A 162 3.88 12.69 -23.44
CA VAL A 162 3.31 14.05 -23.52
C VAL A 162 4.40 15.07 -23.90
N SER A 163 5.60 14.94 -23.34
CA SER A 163 6.73 15.84 -23.64
C SER A 163 7.15 15.77 -25.10
N GLU A 164 7.24 14.57 -25.69
CA GLU A 164 7.56 14.38 -27.12
C GLU A 164 6.52 15.05 -28.02
N ARG A 165 5.23 14.90 -27.72
CA ARG A 165 4.16 15.59 -28.46
C ARG A 165 4.26 17.11 -28.31
N MET A 166 4.58 17.60 -27.11
CA MET A 166 4.80 19.03 -26.88
C MET A 166 5.99 19.57 -27.67
N GLU A 167 7.10 18.84 -27.76
CA GLU A 167 8.27 19.24 -28.56
C GLU A 167 7.92 19.34 -30.05
N VAL A 168 7.16 18.36 -30.59
CA VAL A 168 6.69 18.40 -31.98
C VAL A 168 5.80 19.63 -32.23
N VAL A 169 4.90 19.95 -31.29
CA VAL A 169 4.02 21.12 -31.40
C VAL A 169 4.80 22.42 -31.26
N ASP A 170 5.79 22.50 -30.37
CA ASP A 170 6.64 23.68 -30.19
C ASP A 170 7.53 23.95 -31.42
N ALA A 171 8.01 22.89 -32.09
CA ALA A 171 8.70 23.01 -33.38
C ALA A 171 7.77 23.59 -34.48
N ARG A 172 6.51 23.13 -34.52
CA ARG A 172 5.50 23.68 -35.45
C ARG A 172 5.18 25.14 -35.15
N LEU A 173 5.02 25.50 -33.87
CA LEU A 173 4.81 26.89 -33.45
C LEU A 173 5.96 27.80 -33.87
N THR A 174 7.20 27.33 -33.69
CA THR A 174 8.40 28.07 -34.09
C THR A 174 8.39 28.32 -35.60
N SER A 175 8.13 27.29 -36.41
CA SER A 175 8.03 27.40 -37.87
C SER A 175 6.91 28.35 -38.34
N GLN A 176 5.72 28.23 -37.75
CA GLN A 176 4.57 29.09 -38.08
C GLN A 176 4.82 30.54 -37.67
N SER A 177 5.45 30.78 -36.52
CA SER A 177 5.81 32.13 -36.06
C SER A 177 6.83 32.79 -36.99
N ALA A 178 7.83 32.05 -37.46
CA ALA A 178 8.80 32.53 -38.44
C ALA A 178 8.14 32.85 -39.80
N THR A 179 7.19 32.02 -40.22
CA THR A 179 6.39 32.25 -41.45
C THR A 179 5.56 33.52 -41.36
N LEU A 180 4.91 33.77 -40.22
CA LEU A 180 4.18 35.01 -39.97
C LEU A 180 5.09 36.24 -39.99
N ALA A 181 6.27 36.14 -39.38
CA ALA A 181 7.26 37.21 -39.41
C ALA A 181 7.76 37.52 -40.83
N ASP A 182 7.91 36.50 -41.69
CA ASP A 182 8.26 36.69 -43.10
C ASP A 182 7.14 37.40 -43.87
N PHE A 183 5.87 37.02 -43.66
CA PHE A 183 4.73 37.72 -44.25
C PHE A 183 4.66 39.19 -43.81
N ASP A 184 4.82 39.47 -42.51
CA ASP A 184 4.81 40.83 -41.98
C ASP A 184 5.95 41.67 -42.59
N ARG A 185 7.14 41.09 -42.75
CA ARG A 185 8.27 41.74 -43.43
C ARG A 185 7.93 42.04 -44.90
N ARG A 186 7.41 41.09 -45.67
CA ARG A 186 7.04 41.29 -47.09
C ARG A 186 5.97 42.36 -47.27
N ILE A 187 4.94 42.35 -46.42
CA ILE A 187 3.87 43.36 -46.45
C ILE A 187 4.46 44.75 -46.18
N SER A 188 5.31 44.90 -45.15
CA SER A 188 5.96 46.18 -44.84
C SER A 188 6.85 46.71 -45.97
N GLN A 189 7.51 45.83 -46.72
CA GLN A 189 8.32 46.21 -47.88
C GLN A 189 7.45 46.71 -49.04
N ILE A 190 6.29 46.10 -49.27
CA ILE A 190 5.33 46.55 -50.27
C ILE A 190 4.77 47.92 -49.87
N ASP A 191 4.36 48.08 -48.61
CA ASP A 191 3.82 49.36 -48.11
C ASP A 191 4.85 50.49 -48.26
N ALA A 192 6.12 50.25 -47.90
CA ALA A 192 7.20 51.22 -48.09
C ALA A 192 7.47 51.57 -49.57
N ALA A 193 7.40 50.58 -50.48
CA ALA A 193 7.57 50.80 -51.91
C ALA A 193 6.39 51.60 -52.52
N VAL A 194 5.17 51.33 -52.06
CA VAL A 194 3.96 52.06 -52.45
C VAL A 194 4.04 53.52 -51.99
N ASP A 195 4.43 53.77 -50.75
CA ASP A 195 4.58 55.12 -50.20
C ASP A 195 5.63 55.95 -50.95
N GLU A 196 6.79 55.37 -51.25
CA GLU A 196 7.85 56.05 -52.01
C GLU A 196 7.42 56.36 -53.45
N SER A 197 6.68 55.45 -54.10
CA SER A 197 6.14 55.69 -55.44
C SER A 197 5.10 56.81 -55.48
N THR A 198 4.27 56.91 -54.43
CA THR A 198 3.25 57.96 -54.25
C THR A 198 3.90 59.31 -54.04
N ARG A 199 4.98 59.37 -53.25
CA ARG A 199 5.75 60.59 -52.97
C ARG A 199 6.44 61.17 -54.21
N ARG A 200 6.81 60.34 -55.19
CA ARG A 200 7.48 60.75 -56.44
C ARG A 200 6.53 61.22 -57.56
N GLY A 201 5.22 61.22 -57.35
CA GLY A 201 4.26 61.89 -58.26
C GLY A 201 4.09 61.29 -59.67
N GLN A 202 4.41 60.01 -59.88
CA GLN A 202 4.32 59.36 -61.21
C GLN A 202 2.90 58.87 -61.55
N VAL A 203 1.91 59.76 -61.67
CA VAL A 203 0.47 59.41 -61.66
C VAL A 203 -0.03 58.58 -62.87
N GLY A 204 0.66 58.58 -64.03
CA GLY A 204 0.14 58.03 -65.29
C GLY A 204 0.51 56.58 -65.65
N ARG A 205 1.71 56.09 -65.29
CA ARG A 205 2.12 54.67 -65.42
C ARG A 205 1.97 53.90 -64.09
N ALA A 206 1.63 54.60 -63.01
CA ALA A 206 1.49 54.04 -61.67
C ALA A 206 0.17 53.29 -61.43
N MET A 207 -0.93 53.59 -62.13
CA MET A 207 -2.23 52.98 -61.77
C MET A 207 -2.28 51.46 -62.00
N ALA A 208 -1.73 50.95 -63.12
CA ALA A 208 -1.71 49.51 -63.38
C ALA A 208 -0.73 48.76 -62.46
N LEU A 209 0.43 49.37 -62.16
CA LEU A 209 1.42 48.81 -61.24
C LEU A 209 0.91 48.83 -59.77
N ALA A 210 0.21 49.89 -59.38
CA ALA A 210 -0.42 50.03 -58.07
C ALA A 210 -1.58 49.02 -57.88
N ASP A 211 -2.39 48.77 -58.91
CA ASP A 211 -3.44 47.77 -58.85
C ASP A 211 -2.87 46.35 -58.70
N GLN A 212 -1.78 46.05 -59.40
CA GLN A 212 -1.08 44.77 -59.27
C GLN A 212 -0.44 44.59 -57.88
N GLN A 213 0.18 45.65 -57.34
CA GLN A 213 0.73 45.60 -55.97
C GLN A 213 -0.35 45.48 -54.90
N ARG A 214 -1.51 46.14 -55.05
CA ARG A 214 -2.66 45.97 -54.14
C ARG A 214 -3.14 44.52 -54.13
N LYS A 215 -3.31 43.90 -55.30
CA LYS A 215 -3.68 42.48 -55.40
C LYS A 215 -2.66 41.56 -54.74
N THR A 216 -1.35 41.80 -54.95
CA THR A 216 -0.30 41.03 -54.28
C THR A 216 -0.34 41.22 -52.76
N ARG A 217 -0.51 42.45 -52.29
CA ARG A 217 -0.62 42.78 -50.86
C ARG A 217 -1.84 42.12 -50.22
N ASP A 218 -3.01 42.20 -50.86
CA ASP A 218 -4.23 41.58 -50.35
C ASP A 218 -4.10 40.05 -50.31
N SER A 219 -3.43 39.44 -51.30
CA SER A 219 -3.12 38.00 -51.28
C SER A 219 -2.16 37.59 -50.16
N LEU A 220 -1.17 38.43 -49.84
CA LEU A 220 -0.25 38.22 -48.73
C LEU A 220 -0.95 38.40 -47.38
N VAL A 221 -1.82 39.40 -47.25
CA VAL A 221 -2.64 39.62 -46.05
C VAL A 221 -3.58 38.43 -45.82
N ALA A 222 -4.23 37.91 -46.86
CA ALA A 222 -5.05 36.70 -46.77
C ALA A 222 -4.23 35.48 -46.33
N SER A 223 -3.04 35.29 -46.91
CA SER A 223 -2.12 34.21 -46.54
C SER A 223 -1.63 34.33 -45.09
N ARG A 224 -1.31 35.56 -44.66
CA ARG A 224 -0.94 35.89 -43.28
C ARG A 224 -2.07 35.60 -42.30
N GLN A 225 -3.32 35.92 -42.67
CA GLN A 225 -4.48 35.66 -41.83
C GLN A 225 -4.78 34.16 -41.71
N ALA A 226 -4.61 33.39 -42.79
CA ALA A 226 -4.67 31.94 -42.74
C ALA A 226 -3.55 31.34 -41.84
N ALA A 227 -2.32 31.83 -41.96
CA ALA A 227 -1.20 31.40 -41.11
C ALA A 227 -1.39 31.80 -39.63
N ALA A 228 -2.03 32.93 -39.36
CA ALA A 228 -2.37 33.34 -38.00
C ALA A 228 -3.43 32.42 -37.39
N ALA A 229 -4.43 32.01 -38.17
CA ALA A 229 -5.44 31.05 -37.72
C ALA A 229 -4.82 29.69 -37.38
N THR A 230 -3.90 29.17 -38.20
CA THR A 230 -3.19 27.92 -37.92
C THR A 230 -2.25 28.03 -36.70
N LEU A 231 -1.64 29.19 -36.47
CA LEU A 231 -0.85 29.44 -35.26
C LEU A 231 -1.73 29.40 -34.00
N ILE A 232 -2.90 30.01 -34.03
CA ILE A 232 -3.85 29.99 -32.89
C ILE A 232 -4.27 28.55 -32.59
N GLU A 233 -4.62 27.78 -33.62
CA GLU A 233 -4.98 26.36 -33.47
C GLU A 233 -3.83 25.54 -32.86
N THR A 234 -2.60 25.73 -33.37
CA THR A 234 -1.42 25.02 -32.86
C THR A 234 -1.10 25.43 -31.42
N LYS A 235 -1.33 26.69 -31.03
CA LYS A 235 -1.21 27.16 -29.64
C LYS A 235 -2.28 26.54 -28.75
N ALA A 236 -3.50 26.39 -29.24
CA ALA A 236 -4.58 25.71 -28.51
C ALA A 236 -4.25 24.24 -28.27
N GLN A 237 -3.70 23.54 -29.28
CA GLN A 237 -3.20 22.17 -29.13
C GLN A 237 -2.09 22.06 -28.09
N ARG A 238 -1.14 23.01 -28.08
CA ARG A 238 -0.09 23.07 -27.07
C ARG A 238 -0.63 23.28 -25.66
N ALA A 239 -1.62 24.16 -25.51
CA ALA A 239 -2.28 24.40 -24.23
C ALA A 239 -3.07 23.16 -23.77
N ALA A 240 -3.69 22.42 -24.68
CA ALA A 240 -4.37 21.17 -24.37
C ALA A 240 -3.39 20.09 -23.87
N LEU A 241 -2.23 19.93 -24.53
CA LEU A 241 -1.18 19.02 -24.07
C LEU A 241 -0.58 19.43 -22.72
N ALA A 242 -0.40 20.73 -22.48
CA ALA A 242 0.04 21.23 -21.19
C ALA A 242 -0.99 20.91 -20.09
N ALA A 243 -2.28 21.12 -20.35
CA ALA A 243 -3.34 20.75 -19.42
C ALA A 243 -3.43 19.23 -19.18
N GLU A 244 -3.15 18.41 -20.19
CA GLU A 244 -3.05 16.95 -20.05
C GLU A 244 -1.88 16.57 -19.13
N ARG A 245 -0.71 17.18 -19.33
CA ARG A 245 0.45 17.02 -18.43
C ARG A 245 0.08 17.39 -16.99
N ASP A 246 -0.54 18.54 -16.80
CA ASP A 246 -0.92 19.02 -15.47
C ASP A 246 -1.95 18.09 -14.81
N ARG A 247 -2.87 17.50 -15.59
CA ARG A 247 -3.82 16.48 -15.10
C ARG A 247 -3.12 15.19 -14.67
N VAL A 248 -2.12 14.73 -15.43
CA VAL A 248 -1.31 13.55 -15.07
C VAL A 248 -0.53 13.80 -13.77
N GLU A 249 -0.13 15.04 -13.52
CA GLU A 249 0.54 15.43 -12.28
C GLU A 249 -0.47 15.60 -11.12
N ALA A 250 -1.66 16.14 -11.39
CA ALA A 250 -2.72 16.36 -10.41
C ALA A 250 -3.40 15.09 -9.90
N THR A 251 -3.45 14.00 -10.68
CA THR A 251 -3.92 12.68 -10.18
C THR A 251 -3.05 12.13 -9.06
N ALA A 252 -1.84 12.65 -8.87
CA ALA A 252 -1.01 12.39 -7.69
C ALA A 252 -1.38 13.28 -6.48
N GLY A 253 -2.52 13.96 -6.48
CA GLY A 253 -2.94 14.94 -5.46
C GLY A 253 -2.77 14.51 -4.00
N PRO A 254 -3.21 13.31 -3.58
CA PRO A 254 -2.98 12.84 -2.21
C PRO A 254 -1.50 12.68 -1.85
N VAL A 255 -0.69 12.23 -2.83
CA VAL A 255 0.76 12.10 -2.67
C VAL A 255 1.41 13.48 -2.58
N GLN A 256 0.95 14.47 -3.35
CA GLN A 256 1.45 15.84 -3.29
C GLN A 256 1.14 16.51 -1.95
N TYR A 257 -0.04 16.23 -1.37
CA TYR A 257 -0.37 16.71 -0.03
C TYR A 257 0.60 16.15 1.01
N LEU A 258 0.85 14.83 0.96
CA LEU A 258 1.83 14.19 1.84
C LEU A 258 3.26 14.69 1.60
N ALA A 259 3.63 14.97 0.35
CA ALA A 259 4.92 15.54 -0.02
C ALA A 259 5.13 16.94 0.58
N THR A 260 4.10 17.78 0.46
CA THR A 260 4.09 19.13 1.04
C THR A 260 4.15 19.07 2.56
N ALA A 261 3.37 18.18 3.19
CA ALA A 261 3.37 18.00 4.65
C ALA A 261 4.70 17.45 5.18
N ALA A 262 5.36 16.57 4.42
CA ALA A 262 6.65 15.99 4.77
C ALA A 262 7.87 16.85 4.35
N GLY A 263 7.64 17.98 3.65
CA GLY A 263 8.70 18.85 3.15
C GLY A 263 9.64 18.17 2.14
N THR A 264 9.13 17.20 1.37
CA THR A 264 9.91 16.40 0.41
C THR A 264 9.20 16.28 -0.93
N ASN A 265 9.82 15.61 -1.91
CA ASN A 265 9.24 15.41 -3.23
C ASN A 265 8.21 14.27 -3.23
N SER A 266 7.20 14.37 -4.10
CA SER A 266 6.15 13.35 -4.28
C SER A 266 6.72 11.96 -4.53
N GLU A 267 7.80 11.87 -5.33
CA GLU A 267 8.47 10.60 -5.62
C GLU A 267 9.10 9.97 -4.37
N THR A 268 9.70 10.78 -3.49
CA THR A 268 10.25 10.31 -2.22
C THR A 268 9.15 9.79 -1.30
N VAL A 269 8.00 10.48 -1.24
CA VAL A 269 6.84 10.01 -0.48
C VAL A 269 6.32 8.69 -1.03
N VAL A 270 6.19 8.53 -2.36
CA VAL A 270 5.78 7.25 -2.94
C VAL A 270 6.76 6.14 -2.56
N ARG A 271 8.07 6.40 -2.64
CA ARG A 271 9.08 5.44 -2.20
C ARG A 271 8.89 5.07 -0.73
N TRP A 272 8.62 6.03 0.15
CA TRP A 272 8.37 5.75 1.57
C TRP A 272 7.07 4.97 1.80
N LEU A 273 6.01 5.26 1.04
CA LEU A 273 4.75 4.52 1.08
C LEU A 273 4.92 3.07 0.60
N ILE A 274 5.64 2.86 -0.50
CA ILE A 274 6.00 1.52 -0.99
C ILE A 274 6.83 0.80 0.06
N LEU A 275 7.86 1.46 0.62
CA LEU A 275 8.69 0.89 1.67
C LEU A 275 7.86 0.46 2.88
N LEU A 276 6.93 1.31 3.33
CA LEU A 276 6.02 1.00 4.44
C LEU A 276 5.12 -0.20 4.11
N MET A 277 4.51 -0.22 2.92
CA MET A 277 3.63 -1.31 2.48
C MET A 277 4.38 -2.65 2.44
N VAL A 278 5.59 -2.65 1.88
CA VAL A 278 6.44 -3.83 1.76
C VAL A 278 6.95 -4.30 3.13
N LEU A 279 7.36 -3.35 3.98
CA LEU A 279 7.79 -3.65 5.35
C LEU A 279 6.68 -4.31 6.18
N CYS A 280 5.40 -4.06 5.87
CA CYS A 280 4.26 -4.71 6.53
C CYS A 280 3.96 -6.12 6.00
N CYS A 281 4.27 -6.42 4.73
CA CYS A 281 3.90 -7.71 4.11
C CYS A 281 4.63 -8.91 4.72
N ASP A 282 5.95 -8.82 4.88
CA ASP A 282 6.76 -9.92 5.41
C ASP A 282 6.43 -10.27 6.87
N PRO A 283 6.35 -9.29 7.80
CA PRO A 283 5.88 -9.53 9.16
C PRO A 283 4.48 -10.13 9.22
N ALA A 284 3.57 -9.74 8.32
CA ALA A 284 2.24 -10.34 8.24
C ALA A 284 2.30 -11.83 7.83
N ALA A 285 3.10 -12.19 6.83
CA ALA A 285 3.28 -13.58 6.42
C ALA A 285 3.93 -14.43 7.54
N ILE A 286 4.94 -13.88 8.22
CA ILE A 286 5.60 -14.52 9.36
C ILE A 286 4.61 -14.69 10.53
N ALA A 287 3.82 -13.67 10.86
CA ALA A 287 2.82 -13.73 11.91
C ALA A 287 1.75 -14.80 11.65
N LEU A 288 1.25 -14.89 10.42
CA LEU A 288 0.30 -15.94 10.02
C LEU A 288 0.94 -17.33 10.12
N THR A 289 2.19 -17.49 9.70
CA THR A 289 2.95 -18.75 9.82
C THR A 289 3.12 -19.16 11.28
N ILE A 290 3.47 -18.21 12.16
CA ILE A 290 3.61 -18.42 13.60
C ILE A 290 2.27 -18.82 14.22
N ALA A 291 1.16 -18.16 13.84
CA ALA A 291 -0.17 -18.46 14.35
C ALA A 291 -0.59 -19.91 14.02
N VAL A 292 -0.39 -20.35 12.78
CA VAL A 292 -0.71 -21.72 12.35
C VAL A 292 0.14 -22.76 13.07
N ALA A 293 1.46 -22.51 13.19
CA ALA A 293 2.37 -23.43 13.86
C ALA A 293 2.08 -23.54 15.37
N GLY A 294 1.76 -22.41 16.02
CA GLY A 294 1.36 -22.37 17.43
C GLY A 294 0.04 -23.12 17.70
N ALA A 295 -0.96 -22.97 16.83
CA ALA A 295 -2.23 -23.69 16.95
C ALA A 295 -2.04 -25.22 16.83
N ARG A 296 -1.19 -25.68 15.90
CA ARG A 296 -0.88 -27.10 15.73
C ARG A 296 -0.19 -27.71 16.95
N SER A 297 0.76 -26.99 17.56
CA SER A 297 1.48 -27.44 18.76
C SER A 297 0.52 -27.65 19.95
N ARG A 298 -0.45 -26.75 20.15
CA ARG A 298 -1.45 -26.85 21.22
C ARG A 298 -2.37 -28.07 21.07
N ASN A 299 -2.80 -28.38 19.85
CA ASN A 299 -3.65 -29.56 19.59
C ASN A 299 -2.93 -30.89 19.88
N VAL A 300 -1.60 -30.96 19.67
CA VAL A 300 -0.80 -32.16 19.97
C VAL A 300 -0.62 -32.36 21.48
N VAL A 301 -0.50 -31.27 22.25
CA VAL A 301 -0.38 -31.35 23.72
C VAL A 301 -1.71 -31.71 24.38
N GLY A 302 -2.85 -31.25 23.84
CA GLY A 302 -4.18 -31.59 24.38
C GLY A 302 -4.65 -33.03 24.14
N GLN A 303 -3.91 -33.83 23.37
CA GLN A 303 -4.20 -35.25 23.10
C GLN A 303 -3.30 -36.22 23.89
N ARG A 304 -2.36 -35.72 24.71
CA ARG A 304 -1.50 -36.53 25.59
C ARG A 304 -1.93 -36.38 27.04
#